data_AF-A0A0H3HZB2-F1
#
_entry.id   AF-A0A0H3HZB2-F1
#
_cell.length_a   1.000
_cell.length_b   1.000
_cell.length_c   1.000
_cell.angle_alpha   90.00
_cell.angle_beta   90.00
_cell.angle_gamma   90.00
#
_symmetry.space_group_name_H-M   'P 1'
#
loop_
_entity.id
_entity.type
_entity.pdbx_description
1 polymer ?
#
loop_
_entity_poly.entity_id
_entity_poly.type
_entity_poly.pdbx_seq_one_letter_code
_entity_poly.pdbx_strand_id
1 'polypeptide(L)'
;MIYKTIESKHSVWVSQEPSFDKIKLNFIKKKGGSKFERDFKIKNRFIDYDHAISIWLLDGMSSGFESIVDEVKNACKGYIGDDDITYIYALEEFEYDACIQENDTLKFLGNITLHLKIRDWNAERREIEGY
;
A
#
# COMPACT_ATOMS: atom_id res chain seq x y z
N MET A 1 18.95 15.26 6.90
CA MET A 1 17.74 14.54 7.34
C MET A 1 18.18 13.11 7.58
N ILE A 2 18.02 12.61 8.80
CA ILE A 2 18.45 11.25 9.17
C ILE A 2 17.25 10.33 9.01
N TYR A 3 17.46 9.18 8.38
CA TYR A 3 16.42 8.18 8.15
C TYR A 3 16.78 6.89 8.87
N LYS A 4 15.74 6.15 9.26
CA LYS A 4 15.83 4.76 9.67
C LYS A 4 14.88 3.90 8.84
N THR A 5 15.23 2.64 8.69
CA THR A 5 14.37 1.65 8.05
C THR A 5 13.58 0.92 9.12
N ILE A 6 12.27 0.79 8.91
CA ILE A 6 11.40 -0.08 9.71
C ILE A 6 10.80 -1.16 8.84
N GLU A 7 10.72 -2.37 9.36
CA GLU A 7 10.00 -3.48 8.74
C GLU A 7 8.56 -3.48 9.22
N SER A 8 7.61 -3.58 8.30
CA SER A 8 6.20 -3.69 8.66
C SER A 8 5.44 -4.57 7.68
N LYS A 9 4.55 -5.41 8.20
CA LYS A 9 3.77 -6.36 7.42
C LYS A 9 2.50 -5.71 6.89
N HIS A 10 2.30 -5.87 5.58
CA HIS A 10 1.17 -5.28 4.89
C HIS A 10 0.44 -6.30 4.04
N SER A 11 -0.89 -6.23 4.01
CA SER A 11 -1.67 -6.80 2.91
C SER A 11 -1.64 -5.84 1.74
N VAL A 12 -1.19 -6.30 0.56
CA VAL A 12 -0.98 -5.43 -0.61
C VAL A 12 -1.94 -5.79 -1.75
N TRP A 13 -2.55 -4.76 -2.33
CA TRP A 13 -3.31 -4.80 -3.57
C TRP A 13 -2.68 -3.87 -4.59
N VAL A 14 -2.76 -4.28 -5.86
CA VAL A 14 -2.26 -3.51 -7.01
C VAL A 14 -3.35 -3.33 -8.05
N SER A 15 -3.26 -2.25 -8.83
CA SER A 15 -4.11 -2.03 -10.01
C SER A 15 -3.26 -1.79 -11.25
N GLN A 16 -3.79 -2.18 -12.40
CA GLN A 16 -3.32 -1.76 -13.72
C GLN A 16 -4.31 -0.79 -14.39
N GLU A 17 -5.36 -0.35 -13.68
CA GLU A 17 -6.37 0.56 -14.23
C GLU A 17 -5.79 1.98 -14.33
N PRO A 18 -5.75 2.59 -15.52
CA PRO A 18 -5.20 3.95 -15.68
C PRO A 18 -6.13 5.07 -15.21
N SER A 19 -7.41 4.78 -14.96
CA SER A 19 -8.36 5.77 -14.45
C SER A 19 -8.34 5.84 -12.92
N PHE A 20 -7.82 6.94 -12.39
CA PHE A 20 -7.91 7.25 -10.95
C PHE A 20 -9.37 7.25 -10.46
N ASP A 21 -10.32 7.74 -11.26
CA ASP A 21 -11.74 7.75 -10.88
C ASP A 21 -12.29 6.34 -10.65
N LYS A 22 -11.92 5.36 -11.49
CA LYS A 22 -12.33 3.97 -11.29
C LYS A 22 -11.69 3.35 -10.05
N ILE A 23 -10.41 3.65 -9.78
CA ILE A 23 -9.74 3.21 -8.55
C ILE A 23 -10.43 3.81 -7.33
N LYS A 24 -10.65 5.13 -7.33
CA LYS A 24 -11.30 5.86 -6.24
C LYS A 24 -12.69 5.29 -5.90
N LEU A 25 -13.45 4.83 -6.89
CA LEU A 25 -14.76 4.20 -6.67
C LEU A 25 -14.70 2.95 -5.77
N ASN A 26 -13.53 2.30 -5.64
CA ASN A 26 -13.36 1.18 -4.72
C ASN A 26 -13.45 1.62 -3.26
N PHE A 27 -12.99 2.81 -2.92
CA PHE A 27 -12.81 3.26 -1.53
C PHE A 27 -13.92 4.19 -1.02
N ILE A 28 -14.77 4.71 -1.90
CA ILE A 28 -15.91 5.55 -1.49
C ILE A 28 -16.90 4.73 -0.66
N LYS A 29 -17.09 5.15 0.60
CA LYS A 29 -18.03 4.51 1.53
C LYS A 29 -19.48 4.72 1.08
N LYS A 30 -20.23 3.62 0.98
CA LYS A 30 -21.68 3.61 0.76
C LYS A 30 -22.37 2.85 1.90
N LYS A 31 -23.70 2.72 1.82
CA LYS A 31 -24.46 1.88 2.77
C LYS A 31 -23.90 0.45 2.73
N GLY A 32 -23.37 -0.01 3.87
CA GLY A 32 -22.76 -1.34 4.01
C GLY A 32 -21.26 -1.43 3.69
N GLY A 33 -20.55 -0.30 3.58
CA GLY A 33 -19.11 -0.26 3.35
C GLY A 33 -18.73 0.29 1.98
N SER A 34 -17.42 0.40 1.75
CA SER A 34 -16.81 0.66 0.46
C SER A 34 -16.97 -0.54 -0.49
N LYS A 35 -16.70 -0.36 -1.78
CA LYS A 35 -16.69 -1.48 -2.73
C LYS A 35 -15.54 -2.44 -2.42
N PHE A 36 -14.35 -1.92 -2.10
CA PHE A 36 -13.20 -2.70 -1.66
C PHE A 36 -13.55 -3.65 -0.51
N GLU A 37 -14.15 -3.14 0.57
CA GLU A 37 -14.51 -3.97 1.72
C GLU A 37 -15.50 -5.09 1.35
N ARG A 38 -16.48 -4.78 0.50
CA ARG A 38 -17.51 -5.74 0.10
C ARG A 38 -16.95 -6.81 -0.84
N ASP A 39 -16.20 -6.40 -1.84
CA ASP A 39 -15.65 -7.28 -2.87
C ASP A 39 -14.61 -8.22 -2.27
N PHE A 40 -13.72 -7.73 -1.40
CA PHE A 40 -12.73 -8.55 -0.70
C PHE A 40 -13.26 -9.19 0.59
N LYS A 41 -14.56 -9.03 0.91
CA LYS A 41 -15.20 -9.54 2.15
C LYS A 41 -14.48 -9.12 3.43
N ILE A 42 -13.87 -7.94 3.43
CA ILE A 42 -13.19 -7.35 4.58
C ILE A 42 -14.28 -6.82 5.52
N LYS A 43 -14.49 -7.54 6.63
CA LYS A 43 -15.50 -7.20 7.66
C LYS A 43 -14.88 -6.72 8.98
N ASN A 44 -13.56 -6.53 8.99
CA ASN A 44 -12.84 -6.26 10.23
C ASN A 44 -12.97 -4.77 10.62
N ARG A 45 -13.70 -4.52 11.72
CA ARG A 45 -13.87 -3.18 12.30
C ARG A 45 -12.60 -2.57 12.90
N PHE A 46 -11.53 -3.36 13.00
CA PHE A 46 -10.25 -2.95 13.58
C PHE A 46 -9.20 -2.62 12.53
N ILE A 47 -9.56 -2.58 11.24
CA ILE A 47 -8.62 -2.08 10.24
C ILE A 47 -8.46 -0.58 10.46
N ASP A 48 -7.23 -0.20 10.73
CA ASP A 48 -6.82 1.18 10.76
C ASP A 48 -6.49 1.63 9.34
N TYR A 49 -7.38 2.46 8.79
CA TYR A 49 -7.20 3.03 7.46
C TYR A 49 -6.32 4.29 7.48
N ASP A 50 -6.04 4.87 8.65
CA ASP A 50 -5.20 6.08 8.77
C ASP A 50 -3.73 5.75 8.47
N HIS A 51 -3.36 4.48 8.62
CA HIS A 51 -2.05 3.92 8.32
C HIS A 51 -1.96 3.26 6.93
N ALA A 52 -3.04 3.32 6.13
CA ALA A 52 -3.04 2.73 4.80
C ALA A 52 -2.11 3.50 3.84
N ILE A 53 -1.29 2.76 3.10
CA ILE A 53 -0.47 3.31 2.01
C ILE A 53 -1.29 3.26 0.73
N SER A 54 -1.42 4.39 0.04
CA SER A 54 -2.15 4.52 -1.22
C SER A 54 -1.31 5.35 -2.19
N ILE A 55 -0.72 4.69 -3.19
CA ILE A 55 0.24 5.32 -4.13
C ILE A 55 -0.30 5.23 -5.55
N TRP A 56 -0.45 6.39 -6.21
CA TRP A 56 -0.75 6.52 -7.63
C TRP A 56 0.53 6.70 -8.43
N LEU A 57 0.83 5.76 -9.33
CA LEU A 57 2.14 5.67 -10.00
C LEU A 57 2.21 6.39 -11.35
N LEU A 58 1.06 6.67 -11.99
CA LEU A 58 1.05 7.23 -13.36
C LEU A 58 1.60 8.66 -13.46
N ASP A 59 1.58 9.42 -12.37
CA ASP A 59 2.10 10.80 -12.37
C ASP A 59 3.62 10.87 -12.13
N GLY A 60 4.32 9.73 -12.09
CA GLY A 60 5.78 9.68 -11.85
C GLY A 60 6.20 10.13 -10.44
N MET A 61 5.25 10.26 -9.52
CA MET A 61 5.43 10.75 -8.16
C MET A 61 5.57 9.60 -7.17
N SER A 62 6.63 8.81 -7.30
CA SER A 62 7.03 7.83 -6.27
C SER A 62 8.17 8.34 -5.38
N SER A 63 8.52 9.63 -5.50
CA SER A 63 9.61 10.25 -4.73
C SER A 63 9.33 10.13 -3.22
N GLY A 64 10.22 9.46 -2.50
CA GLY A 64 10.08 9.15 -1.07
C GLY A 64 9.38 7.82 -0.76
N PHE A 65 8.88 7.10 -1.77
CA PHE A 65 8.25 5.78 -1.64
C PHE A 65 8.92 4.71 -2.52
N GLU A 66 10.11 4.99 -3.06
CA GLU A 66 10.80 4.11 -4.01
C GLU A 66 11.02 2.71 -3.42
N SER A 67 11.37 2.60 -2.14
CA SER A 67 11.55 1.29 -1.49
C SER A 67 10.28 0.44 -1.55
N ILE A 68 9.12 1.04 -1.31
CA ILE A 68 7.82 0.36 -1.32
C ILE A 68 7.47 -0.05 -2.74
N VAL A 69 7.61 0.87 -3.70
CA VAL A 69 7.31 0.61 -5.10
C VAL A 69 8.19 -0.52 -5.64
N ASP A 70 9.49 -0.50 -5.36
CA ASP A 70 10.42 -1.54 -5.80
C ASP A 70 10.09 -2.91 -5.18
N GLU A 71 9.77 -2.97 -3.89
CA GLU A 71 9.39 -4.21 -3.21
C GLU A 71 8.09 -4.79 -3.77
N VAL A 72 7.08 -3.95 -3.99
CA VAL A 72 5.81 -4.36 -4.59
C VAL A 72 6.02 -4.82 -6.02
N LYS A 73 6.77 -4.08 -6.85
CA LYS A 73 7.10 -4.50 -8.22
C LYS A 73 7.87 -5.82 -8.25
N ASN A 74 8.83 -6.01 -7.35
CA ASN A 74 9.56 -7.27 -7.23
C ASN A 74 8.64 -8.44 -6.84
N ALA A 75 7.65 -8.22 -5.97
CA ALA A 75 6.63 -9.22 -5.67
C ALA A 75 5.71 -9.50 -6.87
N CYS A 76 5.46 -8.51 -7.74
CA CYS A 76 4.66 -8.68 -8.96
C CYS A 76 5.35 -9.53 -10.04
N LYS A 77 6.69 -9.52 -10.16
CA LYS A 77 7.44 -10.25 -11.20
C LYS A 77 7.10 -11.75 -11.34
N GLY A 78 6.49 -12.36 -10.32
CA GLY A 78 6.03 -13.76 -10.35
C GLY A 78 4.56 -13.98 -10.74
N TYR A 79 3.74 -12.93 -10.87
CA TYR A 79 2.27 -13.03 -10.93
C TYR A 79 1.58 -12.09 -11.94
N ILE A 80 2.10 -10.88 -12.16
CA ILE A 80 1.52 -9.82 -13.02
C ILE A 80 2.70 -9.12 -13.71
N GLY A 81 2.55 -8.71 -14.98
CA GLY A 81 3.55 -7.86 -15.62
C GLY A 81 3.74 -6.56 -14.82
N ASP A 82 4.94 -6.35 -14.27
CA ASP A 82 5.28 -5.26 -13.36
C ASP A 82 5.35 -3.88 -14.04
N ASP A 83 5.40 -3.86 -15.37
CA ASP A 83 5.47 -2.64 -16.18
C ASP A 83 4.16 -1.83 -16.23
N ASP A 84 3.01 -2.41 -15.86
CA ASP A 84 1.69 -1.78 -16.02
C ASP A 84 1.00 -1.41 -14.69
N ILE A 85 1.70 -1.50 -13.55
CA ILE A 85 1.06 -1.16 -12.25
C ILE A 85 0.85 0.35 -12.17
N THR A 86 -0.40 0.76 -12.04
CA THR A 86 -0.82 2.16 -11.95
C THR A 86 -1.08 2.58 -10.50
N TYR A 87 -1.38 1.64 -9.61
CA TYR A 87 -1.75 1.94 -8.22
C TYR A 87 -1.35 0.84 -7.25
N ILE A 88 -0.93 1.25 -6.06
CA ILE A 88 -0.61 0.36 -4.92
C ILE A 88 -1.48 0.78 -3.74
N TYR A 89 -2.12 -0.20 -3.11
CA TYR A 89 -2.83 -0.05 -1.85
C TYR A 89 -2.31 -1.07 -0.84
N ALA A 90 -1.83 -0.63 0.32
CA ALA A 90 -1.31 -1.52 1.34
C ALA A 90 -1.91 -1.19 2.72
N LEU A 91 -2.39 -2.21 3.41
CA LEU A 91 -2.94 -2.10 4.77
C LEU A 91 -1.94 -2.66 5.77
N GLU A 92 -1.50 -1.81 6.70
CA GLU A 92 -0.61 -2.16 7.80
C GLU A 92 -1.35 -2.99 8.87
N GLU A 93 -0.64 -3.90 9.55
CA GLU A 93 -1.16 -4.75 10.65
C GLU A 93 -2.43 -5.55 10.31
N PHE A 94 -2.73 -5.69 9.02
CA PHE A 94 -3.84 -6.47 8.52
C PHE A 94 -3.27 -7.65 7.72
N GLU A 95 -3.59 -8.86 8.14
CA GLU A 95 -3.31 -10.07 7.38
C GLU A 95 -4.58 -10.51 6.65
N TYR A 96 -4.59 -10.31 5.34
CA TYR A 96 -5.74 -10.66 4.52
C TYR A 96 -5.76 -12.16 4.26
N ASP A 97 -6.83 -12.81 4.70
CA ASP A 97 -7.16 -14.17 4.29
C ASP A 97 -7.63 -14.12 2.83
N ALA A 98 -6.83 -14.68 1.94
CA ALA A 98 -6.85 -14.45 0.50
C ALA A 98 -7.99 -15.19 -0.22
N CYS A 99 -9.17 -15.24 0.40
CA CYS A 99 -10.39 -15.85 -0.12
C CYS A 99 -10.84 -15.24 -1.46
N ILE A 100 -10.55 -13.97 -1.71
CA ILE A 100 -10.86 -13.28 -2.97
C ILE A 100 -9.59 -12.57 -3.44
N GLN A 101 -9.06 -13.00 -4.58
CA GLN A 101 -7.76 -12.55 -5.08
C GLN A 101 -7.85 -11.31 -5.95
N GLU A 102 -9.00 -11.01 -6.54
CA GLU A 102 -9.15 -9.87 -7.44
C GLU A 102 -10.61 -9.41 -7.52
N ASN A 103 -10.80 -8.13 -7.83
CA ASN A 103 -12.03 -7.60 -8.37
C ASN A 103 -11.74 -6.94 -9.74
N ASP A 104 -12.68 -6.17 -10.27
CA ASP A 104 -12.55 -5.49 -11.56
C ASP A 104 -11.50 -4.37 -11.60
N THR A 105 -10.90 -3.98 -10.47
CA THR A 105 -9.92 -2.88 -10.40
C THR A 105 -8.63 -3.25 -9.66
N LEU A 106 -8.74 -4.05 -8.60
CA LEU A 106 -7.65 -4.36 -7.68
C LEU A 106 -7.40 -5.86 -7.67
N LYS A 107 -6.13 -6.22 -7.60
CA LYS A 107 -5.66 -7.59 -7.42
C LYS A 107 -4.82 -7.67 -6.17
N PHE A 108 -5.15 -8.61 -5.30
CA PHE A 108 -4.37 -8.94 -4.13
C PHE A 108 -3.04 -9.55 -4.58
N LEU A 109 -1.96 -8.97 -4.09
CA LEU A 109 -0.60 -9.41 -4.38
C LEU A 109 -0.08 -10.35 -3.30
N GLY A 110 -0.46 -10.13 -2.05
CA GLY A 110 -0.02 -10.94 -0.92
C GLY A 110 0.16 -10.14 0.36
N ASN A 111 0.46 -10.87 1.42
CA ASN A 111 0.94 -10.31 2.68
C ASN A 111 2.47 -10.13 2.56
N ILE A 112 2.95 -8.89 2.44
CA ILE A 112 4.33 -8.52 2.13
C ILE A 112 4.93 -7.77 3.31
N THR A 113 6.16 -8.10 3.69
CA THR A 113 6.96 -7.26 4.59
C THR A 113 7.57 -6.13 3.79
N LEU A 114 7.17 -4.90 4.09
CA LEU A 114 7.69 -3.69 3.47
C LEU A 114 8.76 -3.04 4.35
N HIS A 115 9.80 -2.48 3.72
CA HIS A 115 10.84 -1.70 4.39
C HIS A 115 10.60 -0.20 4.18
N LEU A 116 10.00 0.43 5.19
CA LEU A 116 9.65 1.84 5.16
C LEU A 116 10.85 2.68 5.61
N LYS A 117 11.30 3.60 4.76
CA LYS A 117 12.26 4.63 5.15
C LYS A 117 11.53 5.78 5.82
N ILE A 118 11.66 5.88 7.13
CA ILE A 118 11.03 6.94 7.92
C ILE A 118 12.09 7.87 8.50
N ARG A 119 11.70 9.14 8.69
CA ARG A 119 12.59 10.13 9.31
C ARG A 119 12.86 9.74 10.76
N ASP A 120 14.13 9.76 11.15
CA ASP A 120 14.56 9.49 12.52
C ASP A 120 14.72 10.79 13.29
N TRP A 121 13.62 11.26 13.86
CA TRP A 121 13.59 12.47 14.68
C TRP A 121 14.53 12.40 15.90
N ASN A 122 14.72 11.20 16.47
CA ASN A 122 15.57 11.03 17.65
C ASN A 122 17.05 11.12 17.30
N ALA A 123 17.44 10.61 16.14
CA ALA A 123 18.80 10.81 15.64
C ALA A 123 19.07 12.28 15.29
N GLU A 124 18.12 12.94 14.61
CA GLU A 124 18.27 14.36 14.26
C GLU A 124 18.38 15.26 15.50
N ARG A 125 17.58 15.00 16.53
CA ARG A 125 17.69 15.73 17.80
C ARG A 125 19.04 15.56 18.47
N ARG A 126 19.61 14.34 18.47
CA ARG A 126 20.94 14.09 19.04
C ARG A 126 22.03 14.86 18.31
N GLU A 127 21.97 14.92 16.98
CA GLU A 127 22.91 15.68 16.16
C GLU A 127 22.82 17.19 16.43
N ILE A 128 21.61 17.73 16.58
CA ILE A 128 21.39 19.15 16.93
C ILE A 128 21.88 19.46 18.35
N GLU A 129 21.63 18.56 19.30
CA GLU A 129 21.97 18.73 20.72
C GLU A 129 23.45 18.40 21.02
N GLY A 130 24.23 17.94 20.02
CA GLY A 130 25.68 17.73 20.12
C GLY A 130 26.10 16.48 20.92
N TYR A 131 25.25 15.45 20.96
CA TYR A 131 25.53 14.16 21.62
C TYR A 131 26.15 13.12 20.69
#